data_AF-A0A6J7PK68-F1
#
_entry.id   AF-A0A6J7PK68-F1
#
_cell.length_a   1.000
_cell.length_b   1.000
_cell.length_c   1.000
_cell.angle_alpha   90.00
_cell.angle_beta   90.00
_cell.angle_gamma   90.00
#
_symmetry.space_group_name_H-M   'P 1'
#
loop_
_entity.id
_entity.type
_entity.pdbx_description
1 polymer ?
#
loop_
_entity_poly.entity_id
_entity_poly.type
_entity_poly.pdbx_seq_one_letter_code
_entity_poly.pdbx_strand_id
1 'polypeptide(L)' 'MGRGRAKAKQTKVARDLKYNSQEMDLDRLAKELHGEVDNSQNRDEDDPFAEGNYIPRA' A
#
# COMPACT_ATOMS: atom_id res chain seq x y z
N MET A 1 -23.45 -32.53 2.95
CA MET A 1 -22.22 -32.88 2.19
C MET A 1 -21.75 -31.71 1.31
N GLY A 2 -21.29 -30.58 1.89
CA GLY A 2 -20.92 -29.40 1.08
C GLY A 2 -19.67 -28.64 1.56
N ARG A 3 -19.18 -28.91 2.77
CA ARG A 3 -18.06 -28.19 3.38
C ARG A 3 -16.71 -28.42 2.69
N GLY A 4 -16.47 -29.62 2.16
CA GLY A 4 -15.20 -29.95 1.48
C GLY A 4 -14.95 -29.12 0.21
N ARG A 5 -16.01 -28.88 -0.58
CA ARG A 5 -15.92 -28.07 -1.81
C ARG A 5 -15.68 -26.60 -1.50
N ALA A 6 -16.40 -26.06 -0.51
CA ALA A 6 -16.19 -24.68 -0.06
C ALA A 6 -14.78 -24.47 0.50
N LYS A 7 -14.31 -25.39 1.35
CA LYS A 7 -12.95 -25.37 1.90
C LYS A 7 -11.90 -25.41 0.79
N ALA A 8 -12.05 -26.31 -0.18
CA ALA A 8 -11.13 -26.40 -1.32
C ALA A 8 -11.08 -25.08 -2.13
N LYS A 9 -12.23 -24.46 -2.40
CA LYS A 9 -12.30 -23.17 -3.08
C LYS A 9 -11.60 -22.07 -2.28
N GLN A 10 -11.84 -21.99 -0.97
CA GLN A 10 -11.19 -20.99 -0.12
C GLN A 10 -9.67 -21.19 -0.02
N THR A 11 -9.19 -22.43 0.12
CA THR A 11 -7.75 -22.72 0.13
C THR A 11 -7.08 -22.33 -1.19
N LYS A 12 -7.76 -22.55 -2.33
CA LYS A 12 -7.26 -22.09 -3.63
C LYS A 12 -7.14 -20.56 -3.66
N VAL A 13 -8.21 -19.84 -3.33
CA VAL A 13 -8.24 -18.37 -3.31
C VAL A 13 -7.17 -17.80 -2.36
N ALA A 14 -7.02 -18.39 -1.17
CA ALA A 14 -6.00 -17.97 -0.21
C ALA A 14 -4.57 -18.22 -0.71
N ARG A 15 -4.34 -19.33 -1.41
CA ARG A 15 -3.03 -19.60 -2.03
C ARG A 15 -2.75 -18.60 -3.14
N ASP A 16 -3.73 -18.36 -4.01
CA ASP A 16 -3.60 -17.40 -5.09
C ASP A 16 -3.30 -16.01 -4.51
N LEU A 17 -4.01 -15.55 -3.47
CA LEU A 17 -3.71 -14.29 -2.78
C LEU A 17 -2.32 -14.25 -2.12
N LYS A 18 -1.88 -15.34 -1.50
CA LYS A 18 -0.61 -15.39 -0.75
C LYS A 18 0.60 -15.44 -1.67
N TYR A 19 0.49 -16.18 -2.77
CA TYR A 19 1.62 -16.50 -3.64
C TYR A 19 1.52 -15.84 -5.02
N ASN A 20 0.44 -15.12 -5.32
CA ASN A 20 0.43 -14.18 -6.43
C ASN A 20 1.36 -13.03 -6.06
N SER A 21 2.59 -13.11 -6.55
CA SER A 21 3.49 -11.98 -6.56
C SER A 21 2.83 -10.92 -7.41
N GLN A 22 2.41 -9.81 -6.80
CA GLN A 22 1.89 -8.68 -7.55
C GLN A 22 3.00 -8.25 -8.52
N GLU A 23 2.72 -8.23 -9.83
CA GLU A 23 3.60 -7.54 -10.78
C GLU A 23 3.51 -6.06 -10.43
N MET A 24 4.52 -5.57 -9.72
CA MET A 24 4.66 -4.18 -9.37
C MET A 24 5.48 -3.51 -10.46
N ASP A 25 4.98 -2.40 -10.99
CA ASP A 25 5.75 -1.55 -11.89
C ASP A 25 6.87 -0.87 -11.09
N LEU A 26 8.05 -1.51 -11.09
CA LEU A 26 9.23 -1.05 -10.37
C LEU A 26 9.72 0.30 -10.89
N ASP A 27 9.52 0.59 -12.19
CA ASP A 27 9.92 1.87 -12.79
C ASP A 27 9.04 3.01 -12.26
N ARG A 28 7.73 2.77 -12.15
CA ARG A 28 6.82 3.73 -11.52
C ARG A 28 7.12 3.94 -10.04
N LEU A 29 7.42 2.87 -9.29
CA LEU A 29 7.79 2.99 -7.88
C LEU A 29 9.09 3.78 -7.69
N ALA A 30 10.11 3.51 -8.52
CA ALA A 30 11.36 4.24 -8.46
C ALA A 30 11.15 5.74 -8.70
N LYS A 31 10.31 6.11 -9.67
CA LYS A 31 9.95 7.51 -9.95
C LYS A 31 9.25 8.20 -8.77
N GLU A 32 8.35 7.49 -8.08
CA GLU A 32 7.69 8.01 -6.88
C GLU A 32 8.67 8.20 -5.72
N LEU A 33 9.57 7.24 -5.49
CA LEU A 33 10.58 7.32 -4.44
C LEU A 33 11.61 8.44 -4.68
N HIS A 34 12.02 8.63 -5.94
CA HIS A 34 12.94 9.69 -6.33
C HIS A 34 12.27 11.07 -6.41
N GLY A 35 10.95 11.16 -6.18
CA GLY A 35 10.23 12.44 -6.18
C GLY A 35 10.06 13.06 -7.56
N GLU A 36 10.25 12.31 -8.66
CA GLU A 36 9.98 12.81 -10.02
C GLU A 36 8.48 13.04 -10.25
N VAL A 37 7.62 12.44 -9.44
CA VAL A 37 6.18 12.68 -9.44
C VAL A 37 5.89 13.78 -8.41
N ASP A 38 5.85 15.02 -8.88
CA ASP A 38 5.70 16.26 -8.11
C ASP A 38 4.31 16.38 -7.42
N ASN A 39 4.02 15.46 -6.48
CA ASN A 39 2.79 15.42 -5.66
C ASN A 39 3.06 15.73 -4.17
N SER A 40 4.32 15.98 -3.79
CA SER A 40 4.69 16.24 -2.38
C SER A 40 4.36 17.65 -1.91
N GLN A 41 4.22 18.64 -2.81
CA GLN A 41 4.10 20.05 -2.38
C GLN A 41 2.85 20.37 -1.55
N ASN A 42 1.83 19.51 -1.50
CA ASN A 42 0.60 19.75 -0.71
C ASN A 42 0.41 18.79 0.48
N ARG A 43 1.15 17.67 0.58
CA ARG A 43 0.91 16.71 1.68
C ARG A 43 1.52 17.15 2.99
N ASP A 44 2.65 17.85 2.93
CA ASP A 44 3.38 18.29 4.11
C ASP A 44 2.65 19.43 4.85
N GLU A 45 1.80 20.18 4.16
CA GLU A 45 1.01 21.29 4.74
C GLU A 45 -0.17 20.79 5.60
N ASP A 46 -0.72 19.61 5.28
CA ASP A 46 -1.87 19.01 5.98
C ASP A 46 -1.47 18.03 7.10
N ASP A 47 -0.19 17.63 7.18
CA ASP A 47 0.29 16.70 8.20
C ASP A 47 0.64 17.44 9.51
N PRO A 48 -0.07 17.17 10.64
CA PRO A 48 0.24 17.79 11.92
C PRO A 48 1.61 17.38 12.50
N PHE A 49 2.27 16.37 11.92
CA PHE A 49 3.61 15.92 12.28
C PHE A 49 4.70 16.40 11.32
N ALA A 50 4.36 17.15 10.26
CA ALA A 50 5.37 17.76 9.40
C ALA A 50 6.22 18.79 10.16
N GLU A 51 7.48 18.95 9.75
CA GLU A 51 8.46 19.79 10.45
C GLU A 51 8.01 21.25 10.61
N GLY A 52 7.16 21.77 9.72
CA GLY A 52 6.60 23.12 9.79
C GLY A 52 5.30 23.26 10.61
N ASN A 53 4.61 22.15 10.88
CA ASN A 53 3.25 22.13 11.45
C ASN A 53 3.19 21.50 12.85
N TYR A 54 4.33 21.12 13.43
CA TYR A 54 4.37 20.43 14.72
C TYR A 54 3.87 21.31 15.88
N ILE A 55 2.77 20.89 16.51
CA ILE A 55 2.20 21.54 17.70
C ILE A 55 2.58 20.71 18.94
N PRO A 56 3.50 21.18 19.80
CA PRO A 56 3.82 20.49 21.04
C PRO A 56 2.59 20.50 21.97
N ARG A 57 2.19 19.32 22.47
CA ARG A 57 1.19 19.25 23.55
C ARG A 57 1.81 19.77 24.85
N ALA A 58 1.22 20.83 25.40
CA ALA A 58 1.49 21.34 26.75
C ALA A 58 0.88 20.45 27.83
#